data_AF-A0A8S0ZQZ5-F1
#
_entry.id   AF-A0A8S0ZQZ5-F1
#
_cell.length_a   1.000
_cell.length_b   1.000
_cell.length_c   1.000
_cell.angle_alpha   90.00
_cell.angle_beta   90.00
_cell.angle_gamma   90.00
#
_symmetry.space_group_name_H-M   'P 1'
#
loop_
_entity.id
_entity.type
_entity.pdbx_description
1 polymer ?
#
loop_
_entity_poly.entity_id
_entity_poly.type
_entity_poly.pdbx_seq_one_letter_code
_entity_poly.pdbx_strand_id
1 'polypeptide(L)'
;MDKLHMALTELCYAINYCATVNVWEYTFAPREYLHQHLETRFSKALVGMVMFNQDTSEIAKPSELLVSVRAYMNVLQTVENYVHIDITRVFNNCLLQQTQNTDSHGEKTIASLYTQWYSEILLRRVSAGSICFSMNQKAFVSLTAEGAIPFNAEEYSDINELRALAELIGPYGMKYLSETLMWHIASQVQELKKLVVQNKEVLQMLRTNFDKPEIMREQFKRLQHVDNVLQRMTIIGVILSFRQIAQESILDVLERRIPFLISSIKDFQQQLPSGDPMRVISEMCSAAGLPCKVDPTLASALRQQKADVEEEEHLVVCLLMVFVAVSLPRLARSEGSFYRPSLEGHANNIHCMAPAINHIFGALFTICGQGDIEDRMKEFLALASSSLLRLGQETDKEAIKNRESVYLLLDLIVQESPFLTMDLLESCFPYVLIRNAYHEVYKQEQTGSHL
;
A
#
# COMPACT_ATOMS: atom_id res chain seq x y z
N MET A 1 -0.12 -31.51 -30.46
CA MET A 1 0.14 -32.05 -29.11
C MET A 1 0.69 -33.46 -29.17
N ASP A 2 0.04 -34.38 -29.89
CA ASP A 2 0.42 -35.82 -29.92
C ASP A 2 1.87 -36.09 -30.34
N LYS A 3 2.39 -35.39 -31.35
CA LYS A 3 3.80 -35.53 -31.78
C LYS A 3 4.81 -35.13 -30.69
N LEU A 4 4.52 -34.04 -29.96
CA LEU A 4 5.40 -33.57 -28.87
C LEU A 4 5.33 -34.49 -27.67
N HIS A 5 4.14 -35.02 -27.37
CA HIS A 5 3.95 -35.98 -26.29
C HIS A 5 4.71 -37.28 -26.58
N MET A 6 4.55 -37.85 -27.79
CA MET A 6 5.27 -39.07 -28.19
C MET A 6 6.79 -38.89 -28.09
N ALA A 7 7.33 -37.80 -28.65
CA ALA A 7 8.76 -37.50 -28.58
C ALA A 7 9.27 -37.33 -27.13
N LEU A 8 8.48 -36.69 -26.26
CA LEU A 8 8.81 -36.57 -24.84
C LEU A 8 8.87 -37.94 -24.17
N THR A 9 7.88 -38.80 -24.39
CA THR A 9 7.84 -40.14 -23.78
C THR A 9 9.00 -41.02 -24.22
N GLU A 10 9.35 -41.02 -25.51
CA GLU A 10 10.48 -41.79 -26.03
C GLU A 10 11.82 -41.31 -25.46
N LEU A 11 12.01 -39.99 -25.37
CA LEU A 11 13.22 -39.41 -24.80
C LEU A 11 13.33 -39.66 -23.28
N CYS A 12 12.23 -39.48 -22.54
CA CYS A 12 12.20 -39.76 -21.10
C CYS A 12 12.49 -41.22 -20.80
N TYR A 13 12.00 -42.15 -21.64
CA TYR A 13 12.33 -43.57 -21.52
C TYR A 13 13.85 -43.79 -21.65
N ALA A 14 14.51 -43.17 -22.63
CA ALA A 14 15.95 -43.27 -22.80
C ALA A 14 16.74 -42.65 -21.62
N ILE A 15 16.29 -41.51 -21.09
CA ILE A 15 16.92 -40.84 -19.94
C ILE A 15 16.78 -41.67 -18.66
N ASN A 16 15.63 -42.32 -18.46
CA ASN A 16 15.35 -43.13 -17.27
C ASN A 16 15.87 -44.58 -17.37
N TYR A 17 16.37 -45.00 -18.54
CA TYR A 17 16.79 -46.39 -18.79
C TYR A 17 17.94 -46.85 -17.87
N CYS A 18 18.91 -45.97 -17.61
CA CYS A 18 20.02 -46.23 -16.70
C CYS A 18 20.12 -45.13 -15.64
N ALA A 19 20.22 -45.52 -14.36
CA ALA A 19 20.39 -44.57 -13.26
C ALA A 19 21.76 -43.85 -13.32
N THR A 20 22.81 -44.58 -13.68
CA THR A 20 24.16 -44.05 -13.90
C THR A 20 24.82 -44.70 -15.12
N VAL A 21 25.74 -43.96 -15.75
CA VAL A 21 26.58 -44.41 -16.85
C VAL A 21 28.03 -44.14 -16.46
N ASN A 22 28.84 -45.19 -16.38
CA ASN A 22 30.26 -45.06 -16.06
C ASN A 22 31.06 -44.97 -17.35
N VAL A 23 31.78 -43.87 -17.53
CA VAL A 23 32.71 -43.67 -18.65
C VAL A 23 34.08 -43.38 -18.06
N TRP A 24 34.98 -44.36 -18.18
CA TRP A 24 36.26 -44.38 -17.46
C TRP A 24 36.07 -44.27 -15.93
N GLU A 25 36.74 -43.33 -15.27
CA GLU A 25 36.65 -43.08 -13.82
C GLU A 25 35.51 -42.13 -13.43
N TYR A 26 34.65 -41.73 -14.39
CA TYR A 26 33.56 -40.78 -14.16
C TYR A 26 32.20 -41.46 -14.19
N THR A 27 31.39 -41.16 -13.17
CA THR A 27 29.98 -41.59 -13.08
C THR A 27 29.08 -40.46 -13.55
N PHE A 28 28.29 -40.69 -14.59
CA PHE A 28 27.30 -39.76 -15.12
C PHE A 28 25.90 -40.19 -14.69
N ALA A 29 25.06 -39.25 -14.26
CA ALA A 29 23.67 -39.53 -13.90
C ALA A 29 22.73 -38.78 -14.86
N PRO A 30 22.19 -39.43 -15.91
CA PRO A 30 21.39 -38.76 -16.95
C PRO A 30 20.21 -37.94 -16.42
N ARG A 31 19.53 -38.44 -15.38
CA ARG A 31 18.41 -37.75 -14.73
C ARG A 31 18.78 -36.40 -14.12
N GLU A 32 20.01 -36.24 -13.62
CA GLU A 32 20.47 -34.99 -12.99
C GLU A 32 20.65 -33.88 -14.05
N TYR A 33 21.08 -34.25 -15.26
CA TYR A 33 21.13 -33.31 -16.39
C TYR A 33 19.73 -32.80 -16.74
N LEU A 34 18.74 -33.69 -16.82
CA LEU A 34 17.36 -33.28 -17.06
C LEU A 34 16.84 -32.38 -15.93
N HIS A 35 17.10 -32.74 -14.67
CA HIS A 35 16.71 -31.94 -13.51
C HIS A 35 17.26 -30.50 -13.60
N GLN A 36 18.58 -30.35 -13.83
CA GLN A 36 19.22 -29.05 -13.97
C GLN A 36 18.67 -28.22 -15.15
N HIS A 37 18.39 -28.87 -16.28
CA HIS A 37 17.81 -28.20 -17.44
C HIS A 37 16.36 -27.76 -17.20
N LEU A 38 15.55 -28.56 -16.50
CA LEU A 38 14.18 -28.20 -16.13
C LEU A 38 14.18 -26.99 -15.19
N GLU A 39 15.05 -26.98 -14.18
CA GLU A 39 15.20 -25.85 -13.25
C GLU A 39 15.59 -24.56 -13.98
N THR A 40 16.64 -24.62 -14.80
CA THR A 40 17.12 -23.46 -15.58
C THR A 40 16.04 -22.95 -16.54
N ARG A 41 15.36 -23.87 -17.24
CA ARG A 41 14.33 -23.51 -18.21
C ARG A 41 13.10 -22.93 -17.54
N PHE A 42 12.71 -23.46 -16.39
CA PHE A 42 11.57 -23.00 -15.62
C PHE A 42 11.82 -21.61 -15.06
N SER A 43 12.96 -21.35 -14.40
CA SER A 43 13.33 -20.00 -13.93
C SER A 43 13.29 -18.96 -15.06
N LYS A 44 13.87 -19.29 -16.22
CA LYS A 44 13.83 -18.39 -17.40
C LYS A 44 12.42 -18.20 -17.95
N ALA A 45 11.59 -19.24 -17.93
CA ALA A 45 10.19 -19.15 -18.36
C ALA A 45 9.38 -18.25 -17.43
N LEU A 46 9.55 -18.40 -16.11
CA LEU A 46 8.85 -17.60 -15.09
C LEU A 46 9.03 -16.10 -15.34
N VAL A 47 10.27 -15.64 -15.46
CA VAL A 47 10.57 -14.23 -15.75
C VAL A 47 10.10 -13.82 -17.15
N GLY A 48 10.27 -14.68 -18.15
CA GLY A 48 9.81 -14.42 -19.52
C GLY A 48 8.29 -14.24 -19.63
N MET A 49 7.51 -14.95 -18.82
CA MET A 49 6.05 -14.82 -18.79
C MET A 49 5.56 -13.53 -18.13
N VAL A 50 6.40 -12.82 -17.38
CA VAL A 50 6.06 -11.50 -16.80
C VAL A 50 5.89 -10.45 -17.89
N MET A 51 6.53 -10.64 -19.06
CA MET A 51 6.43 -9.75 -20.22
C MET A 51 6.69 -8.27 -19.89
N PHE A 52 7.56 -8.00 -18.90
CA PHE A 52 7.85 -6.63 -18.49
C PHE A 52 8.68 -5.90 -19.55
N ASN A 53 8.18 -4.77 -20.02
CA ASN A 53 8.86 -3.89 -20.96
C ASN A 53 8.96 -2.47 -20.36
N GLN A 54 10.18 -2.01 -20.14
CA GLN A 54 10.45 -0.68 -19.55
C GLN A 54 10.03 0.46 -20.49
N ASP A 55 10.17 0.30 -21.80
CA ASP A 55 9.89 1.35 -22.78
C ASP A 55 8.38 1.60 -22.93
N THR A 56 7.58 0.53 -22.91
CA THR A 56 6.12 0.62 -23.03
C THR A 56 5.41 0.67 -21.67
N SER A 57 6.13 0.45 -20.57
CA SER A 57 5.55 0.31 -19.21
C SER A 57 4.53 -0.83 -19.10
N GLU A 58 4.64 -1.85 -19.95
CA GLU A 58 3.75 -3.01 -19.97
C GLU A 58 4.27 -4.12 -19.05
N ILE A 59 3.34 -4.80 -18.40
CA ILE A 59 3.59 -6.00 -17.60
C ILE A 59 2.35 -6.91 -17.69
N ALA A 60 2.56 -8.22 -17.63
CA ALA A 60 1.46 -9.18 -17.57
C ALA A 60 0.61 -8.97 -16.32
N LYS A 61 -0.70 -9.22 -16.40
CA LYS A 61 -1.57 -9.21 -15.22
C LYS A 61 -1.18 -10.33 -14.28
N PRO A 62 -1.12 -10.10 -12.95
CA PRO A 62 -0.81 -11.15 -11.98
C PRO A 62 -1.65 -12.43 -12.15
N SER A 63 -2.96 -12.32 -12.43
CA SER A 63 -3.85 -13.46 -12.63
C SER A 63 -3.50 -14.28 -13.88
N GLU A 64 -3.23 -13.61 -15.00
CA GLU A 64 -2.80 -14.24 -16.26
C GLU A 64 -1.46 -14.95 -16.11
N LEU A 65 -0.51 -14.31 -15.42
CA LEU A 65 0.77 -14.92 -15.09
C LEU A 65 0.58 -16.15 -14.20
N LEU A 66 -0.24 -16.06 -13.14
CA LEU A 66 -0.50 -17.17 -12.23
C LEU A 66 -1.13 -18.38 -12.95
N VAL A 67 -2.08 -18.15 -13.86
CA VAL A 67 -2.66 -19.22 -14.69
C VAL A 67 -1.58 -19.87 -15.56
N SER A 68 -0.71 -19.07 -16.17
CA SER A 68 0.39 -19.55 -17.01
C SER A 68 1.42 -20.36 -16.21
N VAL A 69 1.77 -19.91 -15.01
CA VAL A 69 2.67 -20.62 -14.08
C VAL A 69 2.05 -21.95 -13.66
N ARG A 70 0.77 -21.96 -13.25
CA ARG A 70 0.06 -23.19 -12.88
C ARG A 70 -0.01 -24.19 -14.04
N ALA A 71 -0.27 -23.72 -15.26
CA ALA A 71 -0.26 -24.57 -16.45
C ALA A 71 1.13 -25.19 -16.70
N TYR A 72 2.20 -24.40 -16.53
CA TYR A 72 3.58 -24.88 -16.66
C TYR A 72 3.92 -25.92 -15.59
N MET A 73 3.54 -25.67 -14.35
CA MET A 73 3.72 -26.61 -13.23
C MET A 73 2.98 -27.93 -13.48
N ASN A 74 1.73 -27.88 -13.95
CA ASN A 74 0.97 -29.09 -14.27
C ASN A 74 1.70 -29.95 -15.31
N VAL A 75 2.27 -29.34 -16.36
CA VAL A 75 3.05 -30.06 -17.37
C VAL A 75 4.33 -30.64 -16.77
N LEU A 76 5.08 -29.87 -15.98
CA LEU A 76 6.30 -30.35 -15.32
C LEU A 76 6.01 -31.51 -14.35
N GLN A 77 4.89 -31.47 -13.64
CA GLN A 77 4.51 -32.55 -12.73
C GLN A 77 4.20 -33.85 -13.47
N THR A 78 3.72 -33.79 -14.72
CA THR A 78 3.56 -35.02 -15.53
C THR A 78 4.88 -35.69 -15.89
N VAL A 79 6.03 -34.99 -15.80
CA VAL A 79 7.35 -35.55 -16.08
C VAL A 79 7.74 -36.63 -15.07
N GLU A 80 7.25 -36.53 -13.81
CA GLU A 80 7.48 -37.55 -12.76
C GLU A 80 6.93 -38.93 -13.15
N ASN A 81 5.92 -38.98 -14.04
CA ASN A 81 5.38 -40.24 -14.53
C ASN A 81 6.35 -40.99 -15.48
N TYR A 82 7.32 -40.29 -16.07
CA TYR A 82 8.23 -40.85 -17.07
C TYR A 82 9.67 -40.99 -16.57
N VAL A 83 10.12 -40.10 -15.68
CA VAL A 83 11.48 -40.11 -15.14
C VAL A 83 11.42 -39.94 -13.63
N HIS A 84 12.20 -40.74 -12.89
CA HIS A 84 12.29 -40.66 -11.43
C HIS A 84 13.09 -39.42 -11.00
N ILE A 85 12.45 -38.24 -11.10
CA ILE A 85 12.97 -36.94 -10.68
C ILE A 85 11.99 -36.34 -9.68
N ASP A 86 12.51 -35.67 -8.67
CA ASP A 86 11.73 -34.88 -7.72
C ASP A 86 11.45 -33.49 -8.32
N ILE A 87 10.27 -33.32 -8.94
CA ILE A 87 9.84 -32.04 -9.51
C ILE A 87 9.42 -31.07 -8.41
N THR A 88 9.01 -31.57 -7.24
CA THR A 88 8.71 -30.73 -6.07
C THR A 88 9.94 -29.92 -5.65
N ARG A 89 11.13 -30.53 -5.68
CA ARG A 89 12.39 -29.81 -5.44
C ARG A 89 12.68 -28.73 -6.48
N VAL A 90 12.41 -28.99 -7.76
CA VAL A 90 12.54 -27.97 -8.83
C VAL A 90 11.61 -26.80 -8.56
N PHE A 91 10.35 -27.05 -8.19
CA PHE A 91 9.39 -25.99 -7.85
C PHE A 91 9.85 -25.18 -6.65
N ASN A 92 10.27 -25.84 -5.57
CA ASN A 92 10.73 -25.17 -4.36
C ASN A 92 11.92 -24.26 -4.66
N ASN A 93 12.92 -24.71 -5.42
CA ASN A 93 14.07 -23.90 -5.78
C ASN A 93 13.68 -22.71 -6.66
N CYS A 94 13.00 -22.95 -7.78
CA CYS A 94 12.68 -21.90 -8.74
C CYS A 94 11.72 -20.86 -8.16
N LEU A 95 10.59 -21.31 -7.58
CA LEU A 95 9.53 -20.40 -7.11
C LEU A 95 9.98 -19.60 -5.89
N LEU A 96 10.72 -20.20 -4.95
CA LEU A 96 11.23 -19.49 -3.77
C LEU A 96 12.25 -18.40 -4.16
N GLN A 97 13.08 -18.66 -5.18
CA GLN A 97 13.98 -17.60 -5.68
C GLN A 97 13.20 -16.43 -6.28
N GLN A 98 12.08 -16.68 -6.96
CA GLN A 98 11.26 -15.62 -7.55
C GLN A 98 10.57 -14.70 -6.52
N THR A 99 10.55 -15.08 -5.24
CA THR A 99 10.04 -14.23 -4.16
C THR A 99 11.07 -13.23 -3.62
N GLN A 100 12.34 -13.39 -3.97
CA GLN A 100 13.44 -12.51 -3.52
C GLN A 100 13.62 -11.34 -4.49
N ASN A 101 14.45 -10.35 -4.17
CA ASN A 101 14.75 -9.25 -5.12
C ASN A 101 15.58 -9.73 -6.33
N THR A 102 16.55 -10.61 -6.10
CA THR A 102 17.37 -11.21 -7.15
C THR A 102 17.40 -12.72 -6.98
N ASP A 103 17.52 -13.45 -8.09
CA ASP A 103 17.71 -14.89 -8.06
C ASP A 103 19.16 -15.28 -7.70
N SER A 104 19.47 -16.58 -7.69
CA SER A 104 20.83 -17.06 -7.38
C SER A 104 21.90 -16.64 -8.41
N HIS A 105 21.49 -16.15 -9.57
CA HIS A 105 22.38 -15.69 -10.64
C HIS A 105 22.50 -14.15 -10.67
N GLY A 106 21.80 -13.44 -9.78
CA GLY A 106 21.77 -11.98 -9.73
C GLY A 106 20.77 -11.33 -10.70
N GLU A 107 19.89 -12.13 -11.32
CA GLU A 107 18.88 -11.64 -12.25
C GLU A 107 17.62 -11.16 -11.51
N LYS A 108 16.87 -10.25 -12.14
CA LYS A 108 15.62 -9.73 -11.58
C LYS A 108 14.55 -10.81 -11.56
N THR A 109 13.83 -10.87 -10.45
CA THR A 109 12.74 -11.83 -10.21
C THR A 109 11.37 -11.24 -10.52
N ILE A 110 10.34 -12.10 -10.50
CA ILE A 110 8.93 -11.68 -10.53
C ILE A 110 8.64 -10.62 -9.44
N ALA A 111 9.09 -10.85 -8.20
CA ALA A 111 8.87 -9.92 -7.10
C ALA A 111 9.50 -8.54 -7.36
N SER A 112 10.73 -8.50 -7.90
CA SER A 112 11.42 -7.25 -8.25
C SER A 112 10.70 -6.48 -9.35
N LEU A 113 10.29 -7.17 -10.41
CA LEU A 113 9.63 -6.56 -11.57
C LEU A 113 8.25 -5.96 -11.22
N TYR A 114 7.40 -6.70 -10.51
CA TYR A 114 6.12 -6.16 -10.07
C TYR A 114 6.29 -5.05 -9.04
N THR A 115 7.26 -5.18 -8.11
CA THR A 115 7.53 -4.11 -7.14
C THR A 115 7.92 -2.81 -7.83
N GLN A 116 8.80 -2.89 -8.83
CA GLN A 116 9.18 -1.74 -9.66
C GLN A 116 7.97 -1.16 -10.41
N TRP A 117 7.14 -2.02 -11.02
CA TRP A 117 5.99 -1.56 -11.80
C TRP A 117 4.93 -0.85 -10.93
N TYR A 118 4.57 -1.42 -9.78
CA TYR A 118 3.61 -0.78 -8.87
C TYR A 118 4.13 0.55 -8.32
N SER A 119 5.40 0.62 -7.91
CA SER A 119 5.96 1.82 -7.28
C SER A 119 6.25 2.94 -8.29
N GLU A 120 6.86 2.62 -9.43
CA GLU A 120 7.37 3.63 -10.37
C GLU A 120 6.36 3.99 -11.48
N ILE A 121 5.45 3.08 -11.81
CA ILE A 121 4.49 3.25 -12.92
C ILE A 121 3.09 3.50 -12.38
N LEU A 122 2.48 2.55 -11.65
CA LEU A 122 1.08 2.67 -11.20
C LEU A 122 0.93 3.83 -10.21
N LEU A 123 1.62 3.79 -9.07
CA LEU A 123 1.45 4.79 -8.00
C LEU A 123 1.94 6.19 -8.41
N ARG A 124 2.91 6.28 -9.33
CA ARG A 124 3.34 7.55 -9.92
C ARG A 124 2.25 8.21 -10.74
N ARG A 125 1.46 7.42 -11.49
CA ARG A 125 0.33 7.91 -12.27
C ARG A 125 -0.89 8.26 -11.43
N VAL A 126 -1.10 7.55 -10.31
CA VAL A 126 -2.07 7.96 -9.27
C VAL A 126 -1.71 9.34 -8.75
N SER A 127 -0.43 9.58 -8.45
CA SER A 127 0.07 10.88 -7.99
C SER A 127 -0.07 11.99 -9.04
N ALA A 128 -0.16 11.64 -10.33
CA ALA A 128 -0.43 12.58 -11.43
C ALA A 128 -1.92 12.93 -11.59
N GLY A 129 -2.82 12.30 -10.83
CA GLY A 129 -4.26 12.58 -10.82
C GLY A 129 -5.08 11.85 -11.89
N SER A 130 -4.49 10.87 -12.58
CA SER A 130 -5.18 10.07 -13.62
C SER A 130 -5.96 8.88 -13.07
N ILE A 131 -5.63 8.45 -11.85
CA ILE A 131 -6.15 7.24 -11.21
C ILE A 131 -6.59 7.61 -9.79
N CYS A 132 -7.73 7.05 -9.36
CA CYS A 132 -8.31 7.24 -8.04
C CYS A 132 -8.40 5.90 -7.30
N PHE A 133 -8.18 5.90 -5.99
CA PHE A 133 -8.54 4.75 -5.17
C PHE A 133 -10.06 4.75 -4.91
N SER A 134 -10.70 3.59 -5.01
CA SER A 134 -12.10 3.42 -4.66
C SER A 134 -12.21 2.49 -3.46
N MET A 135 -12.78 2.98 -2.37
CA MET A 135 -13.07 2.17 -1.18
C MET A 135 -14.14 1.12 -1.47
N ASN A 136 -15.15 1.50 -2.27
CA ASN A 136 -16.26 0.62 -2.67
C ASN A 136 -15.77 -0.59 -3.48
N GLN A 137 -14.93 -0.35 -4.50
CA GLN A 137 -14.40 -1.41 -5.35
C GLN A 137 -13.15 -2.08 -4.77
N LYS A 138 -12.55 -1.51 -3.70
CA LYS A 138 -11.26 -1.91 -3.14
C LYS A 138 -10.16 -2.06 -4.21
N ALA A 139 -10.10 -1.09 -5.12
CA ALA A 139 -9.17 -1.08 -6.26
C ALA A 139 -8.82 0.35 -6.67
N PHE A 140 -7.77 0.50 -7.47
CA PHE A 140 -7.46 1.75 -8.16
C PHE A 140 -8.17 1.78 -9.51
N VAL A 141 -8.95 2.84 -9.74
CA VAL A 141 -9.81 3.02 -10.91
C VAL A 141 -9.31 4.20 -11.74
N SER A 142 -9.25 4.03 -13.05
CA SER A 142 -8.84 5.08 -13.98
C SER A 142 -9.93 6.15 -14.09
N LEU A 143 -9.57 7.43 -13.93
CA LEU A 143 -10.52 8.55 -14.08
C LEU A 143 -10.56 9.12 -15.50
N THR A 144 -9.51 8.89 -16.28
CA THR A 144 -9.38 9.36 -17.66
C THR A 144 -10.08 8.41 -18.63
N ALA A 145 -10.59 8.94 -19.76
CA ALA A 145 -11.20 8.13 -20.81
C ALA A 145 -10.27 6.99 -21.29
N GLU A 146 -10.87 5.86 -21.67
CA GLU A 146 -10.17 4.68 -22.20
C GLU A 146 -9.14 5.08 -23.28
N GLY A 147 -7.90 4.60 -23.14
CA GLY A 147 -6.80 4.87 -24.08
C GLY A 147 -5.91 6.07 -23.76
N ALA A 148 -6.25 6.91 -22.77
CA ALA A 148 -5.36 7.99 -22.31
C ALA A 148 -4.13 7.48 -21.53
N ILE A 149 -4.25 6.29 -20.94
CA ILE A 149 -3.19 5.56 -20.26
C ILE A 149 -3.05 4.17 -20.89
N PRO A 150 -1.82 3.63 -21.03
CA PRO A 150 -1.57 2.33 -21.68
C PRO A 150 -2.15 1.11 -20.97
N PHE A 151 -2.71 1.25 -19.77
CA PHE A 151 -3.31 0.15 -19.03
C PHE A 151 -4.46 0.65 -18.14
N ASN A 152 -5.40 -0.24 -17.82
CA ASN A 152 -6.47 0.01 -16.87
C ASN A 152 -6.00 -0.34 -15.46
N ALA A 153 -6.03 0.61 -14.52
CA ALA A 153 -5.50 0.39 -13.17
C ALA A 153 -6.25 -0.71 -12.39
N GLU A 154 -7.55 -0.88 -12.67
CA GLU A 154 -8.41 -1.89 -12.05
C GLU A 154 -7.99 -3.32 -12.40
N GLU A 155 -7.48 -3.53 -13.61
CA GLU A 155 -7.00 -4.84 -14.10
C GLU A 155 -5.66 -5.28 -13.48
N TYR A 156 -5.10 -4.48 -12.57
CA TYR A 156 -3.87 -4.77 -11.85
C TYR A 156 -3.99 -4.59 -10.33
N SER A 157 -5.02 -3.91 -9.85
CA SER A 157 -5.12 -3.52 -8.43
C SER A 157 -6.39 -3.97 -7.73
N ASP A 158 -7.28 -4.68 -8.42
CA ASP A 158 -8.40 -5.33 -7.77
C ASP A 158 -7.92 -6.42 -6.79
N ILE A 159 -8.84 -6.88 -5.95
CA ILE A 159 -8.54 -7.89 -4.94
C ILE A 159 -8.06 -9.20 -5.58
N ASN A 160 -8.56 -9.57 -6.77
CA ASN A 160 -8.20 -10.85 -7.40
C ASN A 160 -6.77 -10.82 -7.94
N GLU A 161 -6.36 -9.71 -8.55
CA GLU A 161 -5.02 -9.48 -9.06
C GLU A 161 -4.02 -9.40 -7.90
N LEU A 162 -4.36 -8.72 -6.81
CA LEU A 162 -3.48 -8.66 -5.64
C LEU A 162 -3.38 -10.00 -4.90
N ARG A 163 -4.45 -10.81 -4.87
CA ARG A 163 -4.38 -12.21 -4.42
C ARG A 163 -3.49 -13.05 -5.33
N ALA A 164 -3.62 -12.89 -6.64
CA ALA A 164 -2.79 -13.62 -7.59
C ALA A 164 -1.31 -13.23 -7.47
N LEU A 165 -1.03 -11.94 -7.27
CA LEU A 165 0.31 -11.45 -6.96
C LEU A 165 0.83 -12.06 -5.66
N ALA A 166 0.03 -12.05 -4.59
CA ALA A 166 0.39 -12.64 -3.31
C ALA A 166 0.67 -14.15 -3.40
N GLU A 167 -0.05 -14.88 -4.26
CA GLU A 167 0.25 -16.29 -4.54
C GLU A 167 1.57 -16.50 -5.30
N LEU A 168 1.92 -15.58 -6.22
CA LEU A 168 3.13 -15.65 -7.02
C LEU A 168 4.39 -15.32 -6.21
N ILE A 169 4.35 -14.25 -5.42
CA ILE A 169 5.54 -13.70 -4.74
C ILE A 169 5.58 -14.02 -3.24
N GLY A 170 4.49 -14.54 -2.68
CA GLY A 170 4.40 -15.00 -1.30
C GLY A 170 4.70 -13.92 -0.23
N PRO A 171 4.84 -14.31 1.04
CA PRO A 171 5.15 -13.39 2.13
C PRO A 171 6.46 -12.61 1.93
N TYR A 172 7.49 -13.24 1.36
CA TYR A 172 8.79 -12.60 1.13
C TYR A 172 8.69 -11.47 0.10
N GLY A 173 8.06 -11.72 -1.04
CA GLY A 173 7.89 -10.71 -2.07
C GLY A 173 6.92 -9.61 -1.63
N MET A 174 5.84 -9.95 -0.92
CA MET A 174 4.91 -8.97 -0.38
C MET A 174 5.55 -8.10 0.72
N LYS A 175 6.44 -8.67 1.54
CA LYS A 175 7.27 -7.90 2.49
C LYS A 175 8.21 -6.95 1.74
N TYR A 176 8.91 -7.43 0.70
CA TYR A 176 9.79 -6.60 -0.12
C TYR A 176 9.04 -5.43 -0.81
N LEU A 177 7.87 -5.70 -1.38
CA LEU A 177 6.97 -4.68 -1.93
C LEU A 177 6.63 -3.66 -0.84
N SER A 178 6.18 -4.13 0.33
CA SER A 178 5.81 -3.28 1.46
C SER A 178 6.97 -2.40 1.95
N GLU A 179 8.19 -2.94 2.06
CA GLU A 179 9.39 -2.19 2.44
C GLU A 179 9.73 -1.09 1.42
N THR A 180 9.62 -1.40 0.13
CA THR A 180 9.82 -0.41 -0.96
C THR A 180 8.80 0.73 -0.86
N LEU A 181 7.53 0.41 -0.61
CA LEU A 181 6.48 1.42 -0.40
C LEU A 181 6.77 2.27 0.84
N MET A 182 7.20 1.67 1.95
CA MET A 182 7.54 2.43 3.17
C MET A 182 8.75 3.35 2.96
N TRP A 183 9.72 2.94 2.14
CA TRP A 183 10.85 3.80 1.78
C TRP A 183 10.39 5.07 1.07
N HIS A 184 9.47 4.96 0.11
CA HIS A 184 8.87 6.11 -0.56
C HIS A 184 8.11 7.01 0.42
N ILE A 185 7.33 6.42 1.34
CA ILE A 185 6.63 7.19 2.39
C ILE A 185 7.63 7.95 3.27
N ALA A 186 8.69 7.28 3.73
CA ALA A 186 9.69 7.90 4.58
C ALA A 186 10.33 9.12 3.88
N SER A 187 10.64 8.99 2.59
CA SER A 187 11.13 10.11 1.76
C SER A 187 10.14 11.27 1.71
N GLN A 188 8.83 11.01 1.55
CA GLN A 188 7.81 12.06 1.61
C GLN A 188 7.74 12.72 2.98
N VAL A 189 7.88 11.95 4.07
CA VAL A 189 7.88 12.48 5.44
C VAL A 189 9.09 13.37 5.71
N GLN A 190 10.28 13.03 5.17
CA GLN A 190 11.45 13.90 5.28
C GLN A 190 11.19 15.27 4.62
N GLU A 191 10.58 15.29 3.44
CA GLU A 191 10.21 16.54 2.77
C GLU A 191 9.16 17.32 3.55
N LEU A 192 8.17 16.64 4.15
CA LEU A 192 7.20 17.27 5.04
C LEU A 192 7.88 17.91 6.28
N LYS A 193 8.85 17.22 6.90
CA LYS A 193 9.62 17.76 8.02
C LYS A 193 10.35 19.05 7.63
N LYS A 194 10.91 19.14 6.42
CA LYS A 194 11.55 20.38 5.91
C LYS A 194 10.55 21.54 5.82
N LEU A 195 9.34 21.28 5.30
CA LEU A 195 8.28 22.29 5.21
C LEU A 195 7.82 22.79 6.59
N VAL A 196 7.80 21.90 7.59
CA VAL A 196 7.49 22.27 8.97
C VAL A 196 8.57 23.16 9.57
N VAL A 197 9.84 22.82 9.36
CA VAL A 197 10.96 23.64 9.86
C VAL A 197 10.94 25.05 9.24
N GLN A 198 10.61 25.17 7.94
CA GLN A 198 10.46 26.47 7.28
C GLN A 198 9.33 27.34 7.86
N ASN A 199 8.28 26.72 8.41
CA ASN A 199 7.12 27.41 8.98
C ASN A 199 7.06 27.32 10.53
N LYS A 200 8.16 26.95 11.19
CA LYS A 200 8.19 26.57 12.62
C LYS A 200 7.55 27.62 13.54
N GLU A 201 7.94 28.88 13.40
CA GLU A 201 7.43 29.99 14.24
C GLU A 201 5.92 30.21 14.06
N VAL A 202 5.45 30.20 12.81
CA VAL A 202 4.02 30.39 12.49
C VAL A 202 3.20 29.24 13.03
N LEU A 203 3.69 28.00 12.89
CA LEU A 203 3.02 26.80 13.40
C LEU A 203 2.97 26.77 14.93
N GLN A 204 4.01 27.23 15.62
CA GLN A 204 4.00 27.37 17.08
C GLN A 204 2.96 28.38 17.56
N MET A 205 2.84 29.51 16.86
CA MET A 205 1.83 30.52 17.14
C MET A 205 0.40 30.00 16.89
N LEU A 206 0.19 29.24 15.82
CA LEU A 206 -1.10 28.60 15.51
C LEU A 206 -1.48 27.55 16.58
N ARG A 207 -0.51 26.76 17.03
CA ARG A 207 -0.72 25.75 18.07
C ARG A 207 -1.08 26.36 19.43
N THR A 208 -0.49 27.49 19.79
CA THR A 208 -0.70 28.13 21.10
C THR A 208 -1.92 29.07 21.14
N ASN A 209 -2.33 29.64 20.01
CA ASN A 209 -3.44 30.59 19.92
C ASN A 209 -4.65 30.01 19.17
N PHE A 210 -4.88 28.69 19.27
CA PHE A 210 -5.97 28.00 18.57
C PHE A 210 -7.37 28.53 18.96
N ASP A 211 -7.48 29.06 20.18
CA ASP A 211 -8.65 29.67 20.79
C ASP A 211 -8.99 31.07 20.26
N LYS A 212 -8.07 31.73 19.53
CA LYS A 212 -8.23 33.10 19.02
C LYS A 212 -8.43 33.11 17.49
N PRO A 213 -9.65 33.26 16.98
CA PRO A 213 -9.95 33.14 15.54
C PRO A 213 -9.21 34.15 14.66
N GLU A 214 -9.09 35.40 15.11
CA GLU A 214 -8.44 36.47 14.35
C GLU A 214 -6.95 36.20 14.12
N ILE A 215 -6.23 35.83 15.21
CA ILE A 215 -4.80 35.49 15.14
C ILE A 215 -4.61 34.28 14.24
N MET A 216 -5.45 33.25 14.37
CA MET A 216 -5.38 32.06 13.52
C MET A 216 -5.55 32.40 12.03
N ARG A 217 -6.49 33.29 11.68
CA ARG A 217 -6.70 33.70 10.28
C ARG A 217 -5.51 34.48 9.74
N GLU A 218 -4.90 35.34 10.54
CA GLU A 218 -3.72 36.11 10.16
C GLU A 218 -2.49 35.20 9.99
N GLN A 219 -2.22 34.33 10.97
CA GLN A 219 -1.08 33.42 10.91
C GLN A 219 -1.23 32.39 9.79
N PHE A 220 -2.45 31.93 9.49
CA PHE A 220 -2.68 31.03 8.36
C PHE A 220 -2.24 31.64 7.01
N LYS A 221 -2.47 32.95 6.80
CA LYS A 221 -2.02 33.64 5.58
C LYS A 221 -0.51 33.71 5.44
N ARG A 222 0.25 33.54 6.53
CA ARG A 222 1.71 33.54 6.55
C ARG A 222 2.30 32.16 6.24
N LEU A 223 1.50 31.10 6.26
CA LEU A 223 1.96 29.75 5.93
C LEU A 223 2.33 29.65 4.45
N GLN A 224 3.50 29.06 4.19
CA GLN A 224 4.01 28.82 2.85
C GLN A 224 3.86 27.35 2.48
N HIS A 225 3.67 27.05 1.20
CA HIS A 225 3.65 25.68 0.67
C HIS A 225 2.55 24.76 1.24
N VAL A 226 1.40 25.33 1.62
CA VAL A 226 0.22 24.58 2.10
C VAL A 226 -0.21 23.49 1.11
N ASP A 227 -0.28 23.82 -0.19
CA ASP A 227 -0.71 22.88 -1.22
C ASP A 227 0.28 21.70 -1.36
N ASN A 228 1.59 21.93 -1.14
CA ASN A 228 2.60 20.87 -1.14
C ASN A 228 2.44 19.92 0.06
N VAL A 229 2.08 20.43 1.24
CA VAL A 229 1.82 19.58 2.42
C VAL A 229 0.65 18.65 2.15
N LEU A 230 -0.45 19.18 1.63
CA LEU A 230 -1.66 18.42 1.31
C LEU A 230 -1.39 17.37 0.22
N GLN A 231 -0.67 17.76 -0.84
CA GLN A 231 -0.30 16.84 -1.92
C GLN A 231 0.57 15.69 -1.40
N ARG A 232 1.61 15.98 -0.59
CA ARG A 232 2.49 14.93 -0.04
C ARG A 232 1.75 14.00 0.92
N MET A 233 0.88 14.55 1.78
CA MET A 233 0.02 13.73 2.65
C MET A 233 -0.94 12.84 1.86
N THR A 234 -1.48 13.35 0.74
CA THR A 234 -2.32 12.57 -0.17
C THR A 234 -1.54 11.44 -0.84
N ILE A 235 -0.32 11.71 -1.33
CA ILE A 235 0.57 10.69 -1.90
C ILE A 235 0.89 9.59 -0.87
N ILE A 236 1.24 9.96 0.36
CA ILE A 236 1.47 9.00 1.45
C ILE A 236 0.23 8.14 1.66
N GLY A 237 -0.95 8.77 1.72
CA GLY A 237 -2.22 8.09 1.87
C GLY A 237 -2.52 7.07 0.78
N VAL A 238 -2.28 7.45 -0.47
CA VAL A 238 -2.44 6.58 -1.64
C VAL A 238 -1.55 5.34 -1.52
N ILE A 239 -0.27 5.53 -1.16
CA ILE A 239 0.68 4.42 -0.99
C ILE A 239 0.23 3.48 0.15
N LEU A 240 -0.25 4.03 1.26
CA LEU A 240 -0.78 3.24 2.38
C LEU A 240 -2.06 2.50 2.00
N SER A 241 -2.94 3.12 1.24
CA SER A 241 -4.18 2.49 0.76
C SER A 241 -3.87 1.29 -0.14
N PHE A 242 -2.90 1.44 -1.06
CA PHE A 242 -2.40 0.32 -1.86
C PHE A 242 -1.78 -0.79 -0.99
N ARG A 243 -1.00 -0.42 0.03
CA ARG A 243 -0.46 -1.40 0.98
C ARG A 243 -1.58 -2.14 1.72
N GLN A 244 -2.64 -1.46 2.15
CA GLN A 244 -3.73 -2.08 2.91
C GLN A 244 -4.42 -3.18 2.10
N ILE A 245 -4.81 -2.90 0.85
CA ILE A 245 -5.41 -3.91 -0.03
C ILE A 245 -4.44 -5.05 -0.37
N ALA A 246 -3.13 -4.76 -0.48
CA ALA A 246 -2.08 -5.76 -0.67
C ALA A 246 -1.93 -6.67 0.56
N GLN A 247 -1.98 -6.11 1.77
CA GLN A 247 -1.91 -6.83 3.05
C GLN A 247 -3.17 -7.69 3.29
N GLU A 248 -4.36 -7.17 2.98
CA GLU A 248 -5.61 -7.94 2.99
C GLU A 248 -5.55 -9.15 2.03
N SER A 249 -4.96 -8.94 0.85
CA SER A 249 -4.84 -9.99 -0.17
C SER A 249 -3.88 -11.11 0.24
N ILE A 250 -2.72 -10.79 0.82
CA ILE A 250 -1.80 -11.81 1.33
C ILE A 250 -2.40 -12.55 2.54
N LEU A 251 -3.12 -11.86 3.43
CA LEU A 251 -3.77 -12.51 4.57
C LEU A 251 -4.75 -13.60 4.10
N ASP A 252 -5.61 -13.29 3.13
CA ASP A 252 -6.59 -14.25 2.58
C ASP A 252 -5.91 -15.43 1.87
N VAL A 253 -4.81 -15.18 1.14
CA VAL A 253 -4.00 -16.26 0.55
C VAL A 253 -3.39 -17.15 1.63
N LEU A 254 -2.83 -16.57 2.69
CA LEU A 254 -2.20 -17.33 3.78
C LEU A 254 -3.21 -18.07 4.65
N GLU A 255 -4.41 -17.52 4.87
CA GLU A 255 -5.49 -18.23 5.57
C GLU A 255 -5.89 -19.52 4.86
N ARG A 256 -5.87 -19.53 3.52
CA ARG A 256 -6.16 -20.73 2.73
C ARG A 256 -4.98 -21.69 2.67
N ARG A 257 -3.75 -21.19 2.58
CA ARG A 257 -2.54 -22.01 2.35
C ARG A 257 -1.92 -22.56 3.65
N ILE A 258 -1.95 -21.78 4.73
CA ILE A 258 -1.32 -22.10 6.02
C ILE A 258 -2.23 -21.76 7.23
N PRO A 259 -3.48 -22.28 7.28
CA PRO A 259 -4.48 -21.90 8.29
C PRO A 259 -4.01 -22.09 9.74
N PHE A 260 -3.26 -23.16 10.03
CA PHE A 260 -2.78 -23.45 11.38
C PHE A 260 -1.78 -22.39 11.89
N LEU A 261 -0.90 -21.89 11.02
CA LEU A 261 0.05 -20.85 11.37
C LEU A 261 -0.66 -19.52 11.58
N ILE A 262 -1.59 -19.14 10.68
CA ILE A 262 -2.36 -17.91 10.83
C ILE A 262 -3.23 -17.92 12.09
N SER A 263 -3.87 -19.04 12.42
CA SER A 263 -4.63 -19.18 13.67
C SER A 263 -3.75 -18.95 14.90
N SER A 264 -2.52 -19.48 14.88
CA SER A 264 -1.57 -19.30 15.99
C SER A 264 -1.13 -17.84 16.10
N ILE A 265 -0.81 -17.20 14.97
CA ILE A 265 -0.40 -15.78 14.93
C ILE A 265 -1.53 -14.86 15.44
N LYS A 266 -2.77 -15.12 15.04
CA LYS A 266 -3.96 -14.39 15.52
C LYS A 266 -4.15 -14.53 17.03
N ASP A 267 -3.98 -15.73 17.57
CA ASP A 267 -4.07 -15.98 19.01
C ASP A 267 -2.97 -15.22 19.78
N PHE A 268 -1.72 -15.27 19.29
CA PHE A 268 -0.61 -14.48 19.84
C PHE A 268 -0.88 -12.97 19.82
N GLN A 269 -1.50 -12.45 18.75
CA GLN A 269 -1.84 -11.03 18.63
C GLN A 269 -2.87 -10.60 19.69
N GLN A 270 -3.87 -11.44 19.96
CA GLN A 270 -4.97 -11.14 20.88
C GLN A 270 -4.55 -11.22 22.35
N GLN A 271 -3.66 -12.15 22.69
CA GLN A 271 -3.24 -12.41 24.06
C GLN A 271 -2.08 -11.52 24.55
N LEU A 272 -1.69 -10.48 23.80
CA LEU A 272 -0.55 -9.61 24.10
C LEU A 272 -0.76 -8.84 25.44
N PRO A 273 -0.08 -9.21 26.54
CA PRO A 273 -0.46 -8.75 27.88
C PRO A 273 -0.04 -7.32 28.24
N SER A 274 0.86 -6.68 27.48
CA SER A 274 1.48 -5.42 27.91
C SER A 274 2.24 -4.69 26.80
N GLY A 275 1.61 -4.50 25.64
CA GLY A 275 2.28 -3.95 24.46
C GLY A 275 3.42 -4.85 23.96
N ASP A 276 3.89 -4.62 22.75
CA ASP A 276 4.97 -5.42 22.13
C ASP A 276 6.31 -4.67 22.31
N PRO A 277 7.09 -4.93 23.39
CA PRO A 277 8.25 -4.10 23.74
C PRO A 277 9.37 -4.28 22.71
N MET A 278 9.46 -5.46 22.08
CA MET A 278 10.46 -5.79 21.07
C MET A 278 9.96 -5.60 19.64
N ARG A 279 8.67 -5.27 19.44
CA ARG A 279 8.00 -5.14 18.12
C ARG A 279 8.02 -6.41 17.25
N VAL A 280 8.41 -7.54 17.82
CA VAL A 280 8.61 -8.81 17.09
C VAL A 280 7.28 -9.42 16.71
N ILE A 281 6.29 -9.36 17.61
CA ILE A 281 4.95 -9.90 17.34
C ILE A 281 4.25 -9.04 16.30
N SER A 282 4.41 -7.73 16.37
CA SER A 282 3.88 -6.77 15.41
C SER A 282 4.49 -7.00 14.02
N GLU A 283 5.80 -7.25 13.94
CA GLU A 283 6.46 -7.58 12.66
C GLU A 283 5.97 -8.91 12.10
N MET A 284 5.81 -9.93 12.94
CA MET A 284 5.25 -11.23 12.54
C MET A 284 3.81 -11.08 12.02
N CYS A 285 2.96 -10.33 12.73
CA CYS A 285 1.59 -10.04 12.29
C CYS A 285 1.57 -9.29 10.96
N SER A 286 2.40 -8.26 10.81
CA SER A 286 2.50 -7.51 9.55
C SER A 286 3.06 -8.35 8.40
N ALA A 287 3.94 -9.32 8.65
CA ALA A 287 4.41 -10.24 7.61
C ALA A 287 3.32 -11.24 7.18
N ALA A 288 2.34 -11.49 8.04
CA ALA A 288 1.20 -12.37 7.78
C ALA A 288 -0.03 -11.65 7.19
N GLY A 289 0.05 -10.34 6.93
CA GLY A 289 -1.12 -9.59 6.43
C GLY A 289 -2.05 -9.04 7.51
N LEU A 290 -1.74 -9.24 8.80
CA LEU A 290 -2.63 -8.81 9.89
C LEU A 290 -2.46 -7.31 10.18
N PRO A 291 -3.57 -6.58 10.40
CA PRO A 291 -3.51 -5.16 10.73
C PRO A 291 -2.89 -4.97 12.12
N CYS A 292 -2.01 -3.98 12.22
CA CYS A 292 -1.35 -3.57 13.47
C CYS A 292 -1.73 -2.13 13.79
N LYS A 293 -1.96 -1.81 15.08
CA LYS A 293 -2.27 -0.42 15.51
C LYS A 293 -1.17 0.57 15.12
N VAL A 294 0.08 0.13 15.16
CA VAL A 294 1.24 0.88 14.69
C VAL A 294 2.01 -0.05 13.74
N ASP A 295 2.21 0.41 12.51
CA ASP A 295 2.92 -0.37 11.49
C ASP A 295 4.43 -0.45 11.82
N PRO A 296 4.97 -1.65 12.07
CA PRO A 296 6.37 -1.83 12.43
C PRO A 296 7.32 -1.56 11.25
N THR A 297 6.91 -1.88 10.02
CA THR A 297 7.70 -1.63 8.80
C THR A 297 7.82 -0.14 8.57
N LEU A 298 6.72 0.60 8.71
CA LEU A 298 6.70 2.05 8.60
C LEU A 298 7.59 2.70 9.67
N ALA A 299 7.45 2.25 10.92
CA ALA A 299 8.26 2.79 12.01
C ALA A 299 9.76 2.50 11.84
N SER A 300 10.11 1.34 11.26
CA SER A 300 11.49 1.00 10.89
C SER A 300 12.02 1.92 9.78
N ALA A 301 11.26 2.10 8.70
CA ALA A 301 11.66 2.96 7.58
C ALA A 301 11.84 4.43 8.00
N LEU A 302 10.96 4.95 8.86
CA LEU A 302 11.06 6.32 9.37
C LEU A 302 12.27 6.51 10.30
N ARG A 303 12.64 5.49 11.09
CA ARG A 303 13.84 5.53 11.95
C ARG A 303 15.14 5.55 11.16
N GLN A 304 15.22 4.77 10.08
CA GLN A 304 16.42 4.73 9.22
C GLN A 304 16.73 6.08 8.58
N GLN A 305 15.73 6.95 8.47
CA GLN A 305 15.81 8.28 7.88
C GLN A 305 15.95 9.41 8.90
N LYS A 306 16.20 9.09 10.18
CA LYS A 306 16.40 10.06 11.28
C LYS A 306 17.76 10.77 11.13
N ALA A 307 17.76 12.09 11.28
CA ALA A 307 18.96 12.90 11.47
C ALA A 307 19.21 13.10 12.98
N ASP A 308 20.48 13.17 13.40
CA ASP A 308 20.99 13.04 14.78
C ASP A 308 20.51 14.05 15.85
N VAL A 309 19.45 14.85 15.62
CA VAL A 309 18.99 15.86 16.59
C VAL A 309 17.70 15.42 17.27
N GLU A 310 17.81 14.78 18.44
CA GLU A 310 16.70 14.09 19.12
C GLU A 310 15.69 15.04 19.81
N GLU A 311 16.13 16.20 20.33
CA GLU A 311 15.26 17.06 21.15
C GLU A 311 14.28 17.93 20.35
N GLU A 312 14.54 18.22 19.07
CA GLU A 312 13.60 18.98 18.23
C GLU A 312 12.58 18.09 17.50
N GLU A 313 12.76 16.78 17.48
CA GLU A 313 11.97 15.89 16.61
C GLU A 313 10.51 15.80 17.04
N HIS A 314 10.22 15.63 18.34
CA HIS A 314 8.83 15.58 18.84
C HIS A 314 8.07 16.88 18.56
N LEU A 315 8.73 18.04 18.73
CA LEU A 315 8.15 19.33 18.39
C LEU A 315 7.84 19.41 16.89
N VAL A 316 8.77 19.00 16.01
CA VAL A 316 8.54 18.98 14.56
C VAL A 316 7.35 18.08 14.19
N VAL A 317 7.20 16.92 14.82
CA VAL A 317 6.04 16.03 14.57
C VAL A 317 4.74 16.68 15.06
N CYS A 318 4.73 17.31 16.24
CA CYS A 318 3.57 18.06 16.72
C CYS A 318 3.20 19.21 15.77
N LEU A 319 4.18 19.94 15.26
CA LEU A 319 3.94 21.04 14.32
C LEU A 319 3.50 20.53 12.94
N LEU A 320 3.95 19.36 12.49
CA LEU A 320 3.45 18.70 11.28
C LEU A 320 1.95 18.41 11.41
N MET A 321 1.54 17.86 12.54
CA MET A 321 0.14 17.59 12.86
C MET A 321 -0.71 18.86 12.80
N VAL A 322 -0.25 19.95 13.42
CA VAL A 322 -0.90 21.27 13.35
C VAL A 322 -0.99 21.75 11.90
N PHE A 323 0.11 21.64 11.14
CA PHE A 323 0.18 22.08 9.75
C PHE A 323 -0.86 21.35 8.89
N VAL A 324 -0.97 20.02 9.01
CA VAL A 324 -1.99 19.26 8.28
C VAL A 324 -3.40 19.68 8.70
N ALA A 325 -3.67 19.78 10.01
CA ALA A 325 -4.99 20.12 10.53
C ALA A 325 -5.51 21.47 10.03
N VAL A 326 -4.69 22.52 10.09
CA VAL A 326 -5.09 23.87 9.63
C VAL A 326 -5.18 23.98 8.11
N SER A 327 -4.55 23.05 7.38
CA SER A 327 -4.52 23.06 5.91
C SER A 327 -5.75 22.40 5.28
N LEU A 328 -6.48 21.54 5.99
CA LEU A 328 -7.64 20.82 5.45
C LEU A 328 -8.71 21.72 4.79
N PRO A 329 -9.08 22.90 5.34
CA PRO A 329 -10.06 23.79 4.70
C PRO A 329 -9.65 24.26 3.29
N ARG A 330 -8.35 24.26 2.97
CA ARG A 330 -7.85 24.62 1.64
C ARG A 330 -8.35 23.65 0.56
N LEU A 331 -8.60 22.39 0.92
CA LEU A 331 -9.07 21.34 0.01
C LEU A 331 -10.45 21.67 -0.59
N ALA A 332 -11.28 22.44 0.11
CA ALA A 332 -12.65 22.76 -0.34
C ALA A 332 -12.68 23.63 -1.61
N ARG A 333 -11.56 24.28 -1.94
CA ARG A 333 -11.39 25.10 -3.15
C ARG A 333 -11.14 24.27 -4.41
N SER A 334 -10.59 23.06 -4.27
CA SER A 334 -10.21 22.24 -5.42
C SER A 334 -11.42 21.51 -5.98
N GLU A 335 -11.60 21.58 -7.30
CA GLU A 335 -12.72 20.89 -7.99
C GLU A 335 -12.66 19.37 -7.84
N GLY A 336 -11.46 18.80 -7.78
CA GLY A 336 -11.24 17.37 -7.59
C GLY A 336 -11.59 16.84 -6.20
N SER A 337 -11.88 17.73 -5.23
CA SER A 337 -12.27 17.37 -3.87
C SER A 337 -13.74 16.99 -3.73
N PHE A 338 -14.48 16.86 -4.83
CA PHE A 338 -15.84 16.34 -4.79
C PHE A 338 -15.81 14.85 -4.41
N TYR A 339 -16.61 14.49 -3.41
CA TYR A 339 -16.80 13.10 -2.99
C TYR A 339 -17.78 12.41 -3.92
N ARG A 340 -17.36 11.31 -4.53
CA ARG A 340 -18.16 10.48 -5.42
C ARG A 340 -18.64 9.23 -4.67
N PRO A 341 -19.92 9.13 -4.30
CA PRO A 341 -20.48 7.93 -3.70
C PRO A 341 -20.23 6.66 -4.51
N SER A 342 -20.21 6.72 -5.85
CA SER A 342 -19.89 5.55 -6.68
C SER A 342 -18.52 4.93 -6.37
N LEU A 343 -17.55 5.78 -6.01
CA LEU A 343 -16.19 5.38 -5.64
C LEU A 343 -16.03 5.19 -4.12
N GLU A 344 -16.99 5.64 -3.32
CA GLU A 344 -16.85 5.90 -1.87
C GLU A 344 -15.58 6.71 -1.55
N GLY A 345 -15.27 7.71 -2.37
CA GLY A 345 -14.04 8.49 -2.24
C GLY A 345 -14.04 9.76 -3.07
N HIS A 346 -13.02 10.60 -2.87
CA HIS A 346 -12.80 11.82 -3.64
C HIS A 346 -11.93 11.58 -4.87
N ALA A 347 -12.25 12.25 -5.99
CA ALA A 347 -11.54 12.08 -7.26
C ALA A 347 -10.04 12.43 -7.19
N ASN A 348 -9.64 13.34 -6.29
CA ASN A 348 -8.24 13.70 -6.05
C ASN A 348 -7.55 12.89 -4.94
N ASN A 349 -8.14 11.77 -4.50
CA ASN A 349 -7.60 10.88 -3.46
C ASN A 349 -7.46 11.47 -2.05
N ILE A 350 -8.10 12.61 -1.73
CA ILE A 350 -7.97 13.19 -0.37
C ILE A 350 -8.55 12.30 0.74
N HIS A 351 -9.49 11.40 0.42
CA HIS A 351 -9.96 10.36 1.36
C HIS A 351 -8.80 9.48 1.87
N CYS A 352 -7.77 9.23 1.05
CA CYS A 352 -6.58 8.50 1.46
C CYS A 352 -5.74 9.26 2.51
N MET A 353 -5.99 10.54 2.76
CA MET A 353 -5.35 11.24 3.87
C MET A 353 -5.75 10.67 5.24
N ALA A 354 -6.92 10.02 5.36
CA ALA A 354 -7.36 9.37 6.60
C ALA A 354 -6.38 8.29 7.07
N PRO A 355 -6.03 7.27 6.26
CA PRO A 355 -5.01 6.31 6.65
C PRO A 355 -3.63 6.98 6.79
N ALA A 356 -3.29 8.00 6.00
CA ALA A 356 -2.03 8.73 6.13
C ALA A 356 -1.85 9.37 7.52
N ILE A 357 -2.84 10.14 7.96
CA ILE A 357 -2.82 10.84 9.25
C ILE A 357 -2.66 9.84 10.38
N ASN A 358 -3.47 8.77 10.39
CA ASN A 358 -3.45 7.77 11.44
C ASN A 358 -2.13 6.98 11.51
N HIS A 359 -1.65 6.45 10.37
CA HIS A 359 -0.46 5.61 10.35
C HIS A 359 0.83 6.42 10.54
N ILE A 360 0.93 7.62 9.95
CA ILE A 360 2.12 8.47 10.08
C ILE A 360 2.26 9.00 11.49
N PHE A 361 1.21 9.57 12.07
CA PHE A 361 1.29 10.09 13.44
C PHE A 361 1.43 8.96 14.45
N GLY A 362 0.72 7.84 14.26
CA GLY A 362 0.93 6.62 15.04
C GLY A 362 2.41 6.19 15.04
N ALA A 363 3.04 6.10 13.87
CA ALA A 363 4.45 5.70 13.76
C ALA A 363 5.42 6.75 14.34
N LEU A 364 5.26 8.03 13.99
CA LEU A 364 6.17 9.11 14.43
C LEU A 364 6.13 9.32 15.95
N PHE A 365 4.94 9.38 16.56
CA PHE A 365 4.85 9.55 18.01
C PHE A 365 5.33 8.30 18.77
N THR A 366 5.17 7.10 18.20
CA THR A 366 5.78 5.88 18.76
C THR A 366 7.31 5.92 18.65
N ILE A 367 7.89 6.59 17.66
CA ILE A 367 9.36 6.77 17.54
C ILE A 367 9.86 7.79 18.57
N CYS A 368 9.11 8.87 18.82
CA CYS A 368 9.46 9.89 19.82
C CYS A 368 9.40 9.36 21.27
N GLY A 369 8.67 8.28 21.53
CA GLY A 369 8.72 7.56 22.81
C GLY A 369 8.03 8.26 23.99
N GLN A 370 7.24 9.32 23.76
CA GLN A 370 6.55 10.06 24.82
C GLN A 370 5.20 9.45 25.23
N GLY A 371 4.69 8.47 24.48
CA GLY A 371 3.46 7.75 24.83
C GLY A 371 2.17 8.59 24.73
N ASP A 372 2.20 9.71 24.03
CA ASP A 372 1.14 10.72 23.95
C ASP A 372 0.27 10.63 22.69
N ILE A 373 0.32 9.51 21.95
CA ILE A 373 -0.33 9.34 20.64
C ILE A 373 -1.81 9.74 20.69
N GLU A 374 -2.56 9.25 21.68
CA GLU A 374 -3.99 9.52 21.80
C GLU A 374 -4.27 11.01 22.08
N ASP A 375 -3.47 11.64 22.93
CA ASP A 375 -3.59 13.07 23.23
C ASP A 375 -3.24 13.95 22.03
N ARG A 376 -2.23 13.56 21.25
CA ARG A 376 -1.86 14.24 20.01
C ARG A 376 -2.96 14.09 18.95
N MET A 377 -3.49 12.89 18.78
CA MET A 377 -4.60 12.65 17.84
C MET A 377 -5.87 13.42 18.25
N LYS A 378 -6.16 13.54 19.55
CA LYS A 378 -7.23 14.41 20.08
C LYS A 378 -6.99 15.88 19.74
N GLU A 379 -5.76 16.39 19.94
CA GLU A 379 -5.37 17.75 19.56
C GLU A 379 -5.54 17.99 18.05
N PHE A 380 -5.11 17.04 17.21
CA PHE A 380 -5.31 17.09 15.77
C PHE A 380 -6.79 17.24 15.41
N LEU A 381 -7.65 16.37 15.98
CA LEU A 381 -9.07 16.36 15.68
C LEU A 381 -9.75 17.67 16.10
N ALA A 382 -9.41 18.21 17.27
CA ALA A 382 -9.93 19.49 17.73
C ALA A 382 -9.53 20.66 16.81
N LEU A 383 -8.26 20.71 16.38
CA LEU A 383 -7.76 21.73 15.46
C LEU A 383 -8.38 21.61 14.06
N ALA A 384 -8.49 20.40 13.53
CA ALA A 384 -9.10 20.12 12.24
C ALA A 384 -10.59 20.49 12.23
N SER A 385 -11.33 20.08 13.27
CA SER A 385 -12.75 20.39 13.43
C SER A 385 -12.99 21.90 13.56
N SER A 386 -12.20 22.59 14.39
CA SER A 386 -12.26 24.06 14.53
C SER A 386 -11.99 24.77 13.21
N SER A 387 -11.00 24.31 12.44
CA SER A 387 -10.65 24.88 11.14
C SER A 387 -11.76 24.69 10.10
N LEU A 388 -12.41 23.53 10.08
CA LEU A 388 -13.50 23.20 9.16
C LEU A 388 -14.84 23.86 9.54
N LEU A 389 -15.13 24.04 10.82
CA LEU A 389 -16.30 24.80 11.27
C LEU A 389 -16.21 26.29 10.88
N ARG A 390 -15.00 26.86 10.91
CA ARG A 390 -14.77 28.25 10.44
C ARG A 390 -15.04 28.40 8.95
N LEU A 391 -14.69 27.39 8.13
CA LEU A 391 -15.06 27.36 6.72
C LEU A 391 -16.59 27.34 6.52
N GLY A 392 -17.34 26.82 7.49
CA GLY A 392 -18.81 26.86 7.51
C GLY A 392 -19.40 28.27 7.57
N GLN A 393 -18.65 29.22 8.14
CA GLN A 393 -19.05 30.63 8.30
C GLN A 393 -18.61 31.50 7.12
N GLU A 394 -17.78 30.98 6.22
CA GLU A 394 -17.25 31.74 5.08
C GLU A 394 -18.33 31.84 3.97
N THR A 395 -18.50 33.04 3.41
CA THR A 395 -19.52 33.33 2.39
C THR A 395 -18.98 33.27 0.96
N ASP A 396 -17.66 33.12 0.81
CA ASP A 396 -17.01 33.05 -0.50
C ASP A 396 -17.33 31.71 -1.19
N LYS A 397 -18.09 31.79 -2.28
CA LYS A 397 -18.56 30.63 -3.05
C LYS A 397 -17.43 29.79 -3.63
N GLU A 398 -16.29 30.40 -3.97
CA GLU A 398 -15.12 29.64 -4.45
C GLU A 398 -14.41 28.91 -3.31
N ALA A 399 -14.37 29.52 -2.12
CA ALA A 399 -13.77 28.92 -0.93
C ALA A 399 -14.56 27.71 -0.40
N ILE A 400 -15.89 27.74 -0.53
CA ILE A 400 -16.80 26.72 0.03
C ILE A 400 -17.33 25.72 -1.00
N LYS A 401 -16.79 25.72 -2.24
CA LYS A 401 -17.31 24.93 -3.37
C LYS A 401 -17.54 23.45 -3.03
N ASN A 402 -16.54 22.78 -2.45
CA ASN A 402 -16.60 21.37 -2.05
C ASN A 402 -16.55 21.19 -0.53
N ARG A 403 -17.10 22.15 0.23
CA ARG A 403 -17.03 22.16 1.71
C ARG A 403 -17.58 20.88 2.33
N GLU A 404 -18.74 20.43 1.86
CA GLU A 404 -19.42 19.25 2.38
C GLU A 404 -18.61 17.97 2.16
N SER A 405 -18.02 17.81 0.96
CA SER A 405 -17.13 16.69 0.68
C SER A 405 -15.89 16.66 1.58
N VAL A 406 -15.36 17.82 1.97
CA VAL A 406 -14.22 17.91 2.89
C VAL A 406 -14.62 17.61 4.33
N TYR A 407 -15.86 17.87 4.75
CA TYR A 407 -16.34 17.48 6.09
C TYR A 407 -16.34 15.96 6.28
N LEU A 408 -16.57 15.20 5.21
CA LEU A 408 -16.52 13.74 5.24
C LEU A 408 -15.12 13.21 5.59
N LEU A 409 -14.05 14.00 5.38
CA LEU A 409 -12.70 13.58 5.81
C LEU A 409 -12.59 13.39 7.31
N LEU A 410 -13.31 14.17 8.14
CA LEU A 410 -13.27 13.99 9.60
C LEU A 410 -13.87 12.65 9.99
N ASP A 411 -14.98 12.26 9.36
CA ASP A 411 -15.61 10.95 9.55
C ASP A 411 -14.64 9.83 9.15
N LEU A 412 -14.05 9.91 7.96
CA LEU A 412 -13.08 8.94 7.46
C LEU A 412 -11.83 8.83 8.36
N ILE A 413 -11.29 9.96 8.84
CA ILE A 413 -10.14 9.98 9.76
C ILE A 413 -10.47 9.24 11.06
N VAL A 414 -11.67 9.46 11.62
CA VAL A 414 -12.10 8.84 12.88
C VAL A 414 -12.42 7.36 12.69
N GLN A 415 -13.08 6.97 11.59
CA GLN A 415 -13.37 5.56 11.28
C GLN A 415 -12.10 4.73 11.10
N GLU A 416 -11.08 5.31 10.46
CA GLU A 416 -9.79 4.65 10.22
C GLU A 416 -8.89 4.62 11.47
N SER A 417 -9.18 5.45 12.48
CA SER A 417 -8.30 5.60 13.65
C SER A 417 -8.59 4.58 14.73
N PRO A 418 -7.58 3.83 15.23
CA PRO A 418 -7.73 3.07 16.47
C PRO A 418 -7.63 3.95 17.73
N PHE A 419 -7.35 5.25 17.58
CA PHE A 419 -7.09 6.19 18.69
C PHE A 419 -8.21 7.21 18.89
N LEU A 420 -9.06 7.42 17.89
CA LEU A 420 -10.17 8.37 17.93
C LEU A 420 -11.50 7.62 18.02
N THR A 421 -12.47 8.24 18.67
CA THR A 421 -13.82 7.69 18.81
C THR A 421 -14.86 8.64 18.24
N MET A 422 -16.02 8.09 17.85
CA MET A 422 -17.14 8.89 17.35
C MET A 422 -17.69 9.84 18.43
N ASP A 423 -17.65 9.47 19.71
CA ASP A 423 -18.05 10.34 20.82
C ASP A 423 -17.17 11.59 20.91
N LEU A 424 -15.86 11.44 20.67
CA LEU A 424 -14.93 12.55 20.63
C LEU A 424 -15.21 13.44 19.40
N LEU A 425 -15.49 12.85 18.24
CA LEU A 425 -15.88 13.60 17.05
C LEU A 425 -17.12 14.45 17.32
N GLU A 426 -18.19 13.87 17.87
CA GLU A 426 -19.43 14.59 18.19
C GLU A 426 -19.19 15.79 19.12
N SER A 427 -18.26 15.66 20.07
CA SER A 427 -17.93 16.73 21.01
C SER A 427 -17.29 17.97 20.36
N CYS A 428 -16.63 17.80 19.20
CA CYS A 428 -15.88 18.86 18.53
C CYS A 428 -16.43 19.22 17.13
N PHE A 429 -17.21 18.32 16.51
CA PHE A 429 -17.85 18.49 15.21
C PHE A 429 -19.19 17.73 15.18
N PRO A 430 -20.34 18.43 15.22
CA PRO A 430 -21.65 17.78 15.27
C PRO A 430 -21.91 16.87 14.07
N TYR A 431 -22.27 15.61 14.32
CA TYR A 431 -22.51 14.60 13.27
C TYR A 431 -23.64 14.98 12.32
N VAL A 432 -24.56 15.86 12.74
CA VAL A 432 -25.61 16.42 11.86
C VAL A 432 -25.01 17.10 10.62
N LEU A 433 -23.85 17.77 10.75
CA LEU A 433 -23.16 18.38 9.62
C LEU A 433 -22.64 17.31 8.64
N ILE A 434 -22.09 16.23 9.17
CA ILE A 434 -21.56 15.09 8.39
C ILE A 434 -22.71 14.38 7.66
N ARG A 435 -23.80 14.10 8.37
CA ARG A 435 -25.00 13.46 7.80
C ARG A 435 -25.58 14.30 6.66
N ASN A 436 -25.69 15.61 6.84
CA ASN A 436 -26.20 16.51 5.81
C ASN A 436 -25.23 16.58 4.61
N ALA A 437 -23.92 16.57 4.87
CA ALA A 437 -22.90 16.49 3.82
C ALA A 437 -23.02 15.21 2.99
N TYR A 438 -23.20 14.04 3.64
CA TYR A 438 -23.46 12.78 2.93
C TYR A 438 -24.73 12.87 2.08
N HIS A 439 -25.84 13.38 2.64
CA HIS A 439 -27.08 13.51 1.89
C HIS A 439 -26.90 14.38 0.63
N GLU A 440 -26.18 15.50 0.73
CA GLU A 440 -26.00 16.42 -0.39
C GLU A 440 -25.07 15.85 -1.48
N VAL A 441 -23.96 15.19 -1.12
CA VAL A 441 -23.08 14.57 -2.14
C VAL A 441 -23.77 13.42 -2.86
N TYR A 442 -24.56 12.60 -2.15
CA TYR A 442 -25.34 11.51 -2.74
C TYR A 442 -26.41 12.04 -3.68
N LYS A 443 -27.11 13.11 -3.30
CA LYS A 443 -28.11 13.76 -4.14
C LYS A 443 -27.48 14.38 -5.39
N GLN A 444 -26.36 15.09 -5.24
CA GLN A 444 -25.67 15.75 -6.35
C GLN A 444 -25.18 14.74 -7.40
N GLU A 445 -24.64 13.59 -6.98
CA GLU A 445 -24.23 12.53 -7.92
C GLU A 445 -25.42 11.92 -8.68
N GLN A 446 -26.57 11.70 -8.01
CA GLN A 446 -27.78 11.20 -8.66
C GLN A 446 -28.35 12.19 -9.68
N THR A 447 -28.32 13.49 -9.39
CA THR A 447 -28.73 14.51 -10.37
C THR A 447 -27.72 14.71 -11.49
N GLY A 448 -26.43 14.50 -11.23
CA GLY A 448 -25.36 14.63 -12.22
C GLY A 448 -25.22 13.45 -13.18
N SER A 449 -25.74 12.27 -12.81
CA SER A 449 -25.75 11.06 -13.66
C SER A 449 -26.93 10.99 -14.64
N HIS A 450 -27.83 11.99 -14.62
CA HIS A 450 -28.95 12.16 -15.56
C HIS A 450 -28.73 13.27 -16.60
N LEU A 451 -27.51 13.83 -16.65
CA LEU A 451 -27.00 14.75 -17.69
C LEU A 451 -25.87 14.05 -18.44
#